data_AF-A0A0J8QI69-F1
#
_entry.id   AF-A0A0J8QI69-F1
#
_cell.length_a   1.000
_cell.length_b   1.000
_cell.length_c   1.000
_cell.angle_alpha   90.00
_cell.angle_beta   90.00
_cell.angle_gamma   90.00
#
_symmetry.space_group_name_H-M   'P 1'
#
loop_
_entity.id
_entity.type
_entity.pdbx_description
1 polymer ?
#
loop_
_entity_poly.entity_id
_entity_poly.type
_entity_poly.pdbx_seq_one_letter_code
_entity_poly.pdbx_strand_id
1 'polypeptide(L)'
;MREIITLQLGQRSNYLATHFWNVQESYFTYSENEASPVDHDISFRPGIGADGSETFTPRTIIYDLKGGFGSLRQYNALYEVEENVGMPKGLWDGNEVIQRQPNIPQSEYQKALELGLPLPRLTPETVRYWSDFNRLFYHPKSIVQLNEYEMNSQLMPFEDWTVGEAFFNSLDREHDLLDRDFRPFAEECDQLRGIQLFTGTDDAWGGFAARYIDRLRDEFGKKIIWTFALESGLKTEREKQFLRAKNSAKSISEISRQSTAYVPISMPPSKLPHYVNLNIASEWYISALTSVAVESVTLPGRLRWSTTHIRLAGHHKIREFGVAICQSPEAE
;
A
#
# COMPACT_ATOMS: atom_id res chain seq x y z
N MET A 1 -10.91 19.82 -2.73
CA MET A 1 -9.96 19.41 -3.77
C MET A 1 -10.45 18.07 -4.35
N ARG A 2 -9.62 17.15 -4.87
CA ARG A 2 -10.07 15.85 -5.42
C ARG A 2 -9.35 14.67 -4.76
N GLU A 3 -9.37 14.64 -3.44
CA GLU A 3 -8.50 13.82 -2.61
C GLU A 3 -8.77 12.31 -2.73
N ILE A 4 -7.70 11.52 -2.69
CA ILE A 4 -7.71 10.06 -2.73
C ILE A 4 -6.99 9.54 -1.49
N ILE A 5 -7.62 8.61 -0.78
CA ILE A 5 -6.99 7.91 0.36
C ILE A 5 -6.55 6.53 -0.10
N THR A 6 -5.31 6.17 0.21
CA THR A 6 -4.72 4.87 -0.16
C THR A 6 -4.61 3.94 1.04
N LEU A 7 -5.26 2.80 0.96
CA LEU A 7 -5.12 1.68 1.90
C LEU A 7 -4.14 0.65 1.34
N GLN A 8 -3.16 0.27 2.15
CA GLN A 8 -2.16 -0.73 1.80
C GLN A 8 -2.28 -1.90 2.77
N LEU A 9 -2.61 -3.08 2.26
CA LEU A 9 -2.88 -4.26 3.07
C LEU A 9 -1.86 -5.36 2.76
N GLY A 10 -0.89 -5.49 3.68
CA GLY A 10 0.10 -6.55 3.66
C GLY A 10 1.36 -6.24 2.86
N GLN A 11 2.36 -7.10 3.06
CA GLN A 11 3.72 -6.86 2.63
C GLN A 11 3.87 -6.58 1.13
N ARG A 12 3.24 -7.38 0.25
CA ARG A 12 3.35 -7.20 -1.22
C ARG A 12 2.74 -5.89 -1.70
N SER A 13 1.62 -5.51 -1.09
CA SER A 13 1.00 -4.20 -1.29
C SER A 13 1.96 -3.09 -0.87
N ASN A 14 2.60 -3.21 0.29
CA ASN A 14 3.50 -2.21 0.83
C ASN A 14 4.77 -2.04 -0.04
N TYR A 15 5.30 -3.14 -0.62
CA TYR A 15 6.37 -3.07 -1.62
C TYR A 15 5.97 -2.28 -2.86
N LEU A 16 4.80 -2.56 -3.45
CA LEU A 16 4.29 -1.80 -4.59
C LEU A 16 4.06 -0.33 -4.22
N ALA A 17 3.40 -0.09 -3.10
CA ALA A 17 3.04 1.24 -2.67
C ALA A 17 4.27 2.10 -2.36
N THR A 18 5.33 1.52 -1.80
CA THR A 18 6.58 2.27 -1.55
C THR A 18 7.19 2.79 -2.85
N HIS A 19 7.22 1.99 -3.92
CA HIS A 19 7.64 2.47 -5.24
C HIS A 19 6.71 3.55 -5.77
N PHE A 20 5.41 3.37 -5.63
CA PHE A 20 4.38 4.31 -6.07
C PHE A 20 4.54 5.68 -5.38
N TRP A 21 4.80 5.69 -4.07
CA TRP A 21 5.03 6.92 -3.31
C TRP A 21 6.37 7.56 -3.64
N ASN A 22 7.44 6.78 -3.77
CA ASN A 22 8.76 7.30 -4.16
C ASN A 22 8.73 7.96 -5.54
N VAL A 23 7.95 7.43 -6.48
CA VAL A 23 7.74 8.06 -7.80
C VAL A 23 6.96 9.37 -7.65
N GLN A 24 5.92 9.39 -6.84
CA GLN A 24 5.15 10.63 -6.63
C GLN A 24 5.94 11.71 -5.90
N GLU A 25 6.81 11.34 -4.96
CA GLU A 25 7.75 12.26 -4.31
C GLU A 25 8.69 12.93 -5.34
N SER A 26 9.12 12.19 -6.37
CA SER A 26 9.97 12.75 -7.42
C SER A 26 9.30 13.81 -8.30
N TYR A 27 7.97 13.94 -8.25
CA TYR A 27 7.23 14.97 -8.96
C TYR A 27 7.21 16.31 -8.23
N PHE A 28 7.64 16.39 -6.96
CA PHE A 28 7.68 17.64 -6.21
C PHE A 28 8.73 18.60 -6.80
N THR A 29 8.31 19.81 -7.11
CA THR A 29 9.18 20.89 -7.59
C THR A 29 9.47 21.86 -6.47
N TYR A 30 10.74 22.03 -6.11
CA TYR A 30 11.19 22.95 -5.06
C TYR A 30 11.62 24.33 -5.60
N SER A 31 11.51 24.56 -6.91
CA SER A 31 11.83 25.83 -7.58
C SER A 31 10.58 26.71 -7.72
N GLU A 32 10.69 27.99 -7.35
CA GLU A 32 9.56 28.95 -7.37
C GLU A 32 8.93 29.16 -8.76
N ASN A 33 9.66 28.84 -9.83
CA ASN A 33 9.26 29.12 -11.21
C ASN A 33 8.73 27.90 -11.99
N GLU A 34 8.71 26.71 -11.38
CA GLU A 34 8.27 25.48 -12.06
C GLU A 34 7.10 24.86 -11.29
N ALA A 35 5.90 24.97 -11.86
CA ALA A 35 4.74 24.28 -11.31
C ALA A 35 4.76 22.82 -11.78
N SER A 36 4.76 21.88 -10.84
CA SER A 36 4.62 20.46 -11.17
C SER A 36 3.36 20.20 -12.01
N PRO A 37 3.45 19.39 -13.08
CA PRO A 37 2.27 18.99 -13.84
C PRO A 37 1.32 18.09 -13.03
N VAL A 38 1.79 17.53 -11.92
CA VAL A 38 1.01 16.67 -11.01
C VAL A 38 0.48 17.51 -9.84
N ASP A 39 -0.78 17.30 -9.50
CA ASP A 39 -1.41 17.91 -8.34
C ASP A 39 -1.19 17.05 -7.09
N HIS A 40 -0.19 17.42 -6.30
CA HIS A 40 0.21 16.65 -5.11
C HIS A 40 -0.89 16.61 -4.04
N ASP A 41 -1.71 17.65 -3.92
CA ASP A 41 -2.76 17.78 -2.89
C ASP A 41 -3.83 16.68 -2.98
N ILE A 42 -3.92 15.99 -4.12
CA ILE A 42 -4.81 14.85 -4.30
C ILE A 42 -4.37 13.64 -3.46
N SER A 43 -3.07 13.38 -3.37
CA SER A 43 -2.53 12.18 -2.71
C SER A 43 -1.72 12.49 -1.46
N PHE A 44 -1.30 13.74 -1.29
CA PHE A 44 -0.58 14.23 -0.14
C PHE A 44 -1.44 15.19 0.66
N ARG A 45 -1.07 15.35 1.93
CA ARG A 45 -1.57 16.40 2.79
C ARG A 45 -0.40 17.25 3.29
N PRO A 46 -0.58 18.58 3.39
CA PRO A 46 0.36 19.43 4.08
C PRO A 46 0.25 19.20 5.59
N GLY A 47 1.38 19.30 6.27
CA GLY A 47 1.53 19.26 7.72
C GLY A 47 2.70 20.12 8.13
N ILE A 48 2.87 20.33 9.44
CA ILE A 48 4.01 21.09 9.99
C ILE A 48 4.90 20.09 10.73
N GLY A 49 6.18 20.03 10.35
CA GLY A 49 7.17 19.21 11.02
C GLY A 49 7.52 19.73 12.40
N ALA A 50 8.20 18.93 13.22
CA ALA A 50 8.68 19.35 14.55
C ALA A 50 9.62 20.58 14.50
N ASP A 51 10.28 20.80 13.37
CA ASP A 51 11.14 21.96 13.08
C ASP A 51 10.36 23.21 12.62
N GLY A 52 9.04 23.12 12.49
CA GLY A 52 8.18 24.18 11.98
C GLY A 52 8.14 24.31 10.46
N SER A 53 8.81 23.41 9.73
CA SER A 53 8.79 23.40 8.26
C SER A 53 7.49 22.79 7.72
N GLU A 54 7.07 23.22 6.53
CA GLU A 54 5.98 22.56 5.81
C GLU A 54 6.44 21.19 5.32
N THR A 55 5.71 20.15 5.72
CA THR A 55 5.99 18.77 5.35
C THR A 55 4.78 18.19 4.62
N PHE A 56 5.04 17.41 3.58
CA PHE A 56 3.97 16.71 2.86
C PHE A 56 4.01 15.23 3.23
N THR A 57 2.89 14.73 3.73
CA THR A 57 2.74 13.30 4.03
C THR A 57 1.69 12.66 3.12
N PRO A 58 1.88 11.42 2.67
CA PRO A 58 0.86 10.74 1.87
C PRO A 58 -0.44 10.52 2.68
N ARG A 59 -1.60 10.62 2.00
CA ARG A 59 -2.91 10.24 2.53
C ARG A 59 -3.07 8.72 2.46
N THR A 60 -2.32 8.02 3.31
CA THR A 60 -2.27 6.56 3.28
C THR A 60 -2.40 5.94 4.66
N ILE A 61 -2.93 4.72 4.70
CA ILE A 61 -2.92 3.85 5.87
C ILE A 61 -2.30 2.51 5.44
N ILE A 62 -1.34 2.05 6.21
CA ILE A 62 -0.44 0.94 5.92
C ILE A 62 -0.63 -0.11 6.99
N TYR A 63 -1.17 -1.26 6.59
CA TYR A 63 -1.29 -2.43 7.45
C TYR A 63 -0.19 -3.42 7.09
N ASP A 64 0.51 -3.89 8.11
CA ASP A 64 1.41 -5.03 7.96
C ASP A 64 1.43 -5.85 9.25
N LEU A 65 1.89 -7.09 9.12
CA LEU A 65 2.09 -7.97 10.26
C LEU A 65 3.31 -7.54 11.07
N LYS A 66 3.39 -8.02 12.31
CA LYS A 66 4.59 -7.86 13.13
C LYS A 66 5.82 -8.35 12.40
N GLY A 67 6.85 -7.50 12.35
CA GLY A 67 8.09 -7.74 11.60
C GLY A 67 8.06 -7.24 10.14
N GLY A 68 6.90 -6.91 9.57
CA GLY A 68 6.77 -6.44 8.18
C GLY A 68 7.33 -5.04 7.91
N PHE A 69 7.26 -4.15 8.92
CA PHE A 69 7.76 -2.77 8.85
C PHE A 69 9.29 -2.63 8.85
N GLY A 70 10.03 -3.72 9.05
CA GLY A 70 11.49 -3.70 9.03
C GLY A 70 12.07 -2.74 10.07
N SER A 71 12.87 -1.77 9.60
CA SER A 71 13.49 -0.76 10.46
C SER A 71 12.64 0.51 10.63
N LEU A 72 11.49 0.61 9.95
CA LEU A 72 10.59 1.74 10.06
C LEU A 72 9.94 1.74 11.45
N ARG A 73 10.12 2.84 12.19
CA ARG A 73 9.44 3.05 13.46
C ARG A 73 8.07 3.66 13.21
N GLN A 74 7.11 3.36 14.10
CA GLN A 74 5.79 3.99 14.07
C GLN A 74 5.86 5.52 14.26
N TYR A 75 6.91 5.99 14.94
CA TYR A 75 7.21 7.41 15.13
C TYR A 75 8.45 7.77 14.29
N ASN A 76 8.23 8.57 13.24
CA ASN A 76 9.28 9.16 12.43
C ASN A 76 9.94 10.34 13.19
N ALA A 77 11.13 10.78 12.75
CA ALA A 77 11.82 11.95 13.30
C ALA A 77 10.96 13.24 13.30
N LEU A 78 9.94 13.33 12.43
CA LEU A 78 8.98 14.43 12.40
C LEU A 78 8.05 14.49 13.62
N TYR A 79 7.88 13.37 14.34
CA TYR A 79 7.02 13.22 15.50
C TYR A 79 7.85 12.57 16.62
N GLU A 80 8.93 13.23 17.04
CA GLU A 80 9.60 12.91 18.29
C GLU A 80 8.64 13.26 19.44
N VAL A 81 7.75 12.33 19.78
CA VAL A 81 7.28 12.23 21.15
C VAL A 81 8.38 11.44 21.84
N GLU A 82 9.09 12.08 22.78
CA GLU A 82 9.91 11.38 23.76
C GLU A 82 9.12 10.15 24.19
N GLU A 83 9.62 8.94 23.90
CA GLU A 83 9.13 7.75 24.57
C GLU A 83 9.18 8.11 26.04
N ASN A 84 8.01 8.36 26.67
CA ASN A 84 7.96 8.49 28.12
C ASN A 84 8.52 7.17 28.65
N VAL A 85 9.80 7.18 29.05
CA VAL A 85 10.51 6.07 29.70
C VAL A 85 9.98 5.91 31.13
N GLY A 86 8.66 6.00 31.27
CA GLY A 86 7.90 5.99 32.50
C GLY A 86 6.52 5.42 32.21
N MET A 87 6.47 4.13 31.87
CA MET A 87 5.22 3.39 32.01
C MET A 87 4.79 3.37 33.48
N PRO A 88 3.48 3.42 33.78
CA PRO A 88 2.98 3.35 35.14
C PRO A 88 3.43 2.01 35.74
N LYS A 89 4.13 2.06 36.89
CA LYS A 89 4.43 0.85 37.67
C LYS A 89 3.11 0.11 37.91
N GLY A 90 2.93 -1.02 37.23
CA GLY A 90 1.83 -1.94 37.52
C GLY A 90 1.91 -2.38 38.98
N LEU A 91 0.75 -2.53 39.62
CA LEU A 91 0.60 -2.98 41.03
C LEU A 91 1.07 -4.43 41.29
N TRP A 92 1.73 -5.08 40.35
CA TRP A 92 2.15 -6.47 40.42
C TRP A 92 3.65 -6.55 40.74
N ASP A 93 3.98 -6.97 41.96
CA ASP A 93 5.34 -7.31 42.42
C ASP A 93 5.78 -8.69 41.86
N GLY A 94 5.79 -8.81 40.54
CA GLY A 94 6.37 -9.95 39.83
C GLY A 94 7.61 -9.51 39.07
N ASN A 95 8.67 -10.33 39.07
CA ASN A 95 9.83 -10.12 38.19
C ASN A 95 9.41 -10.34 36.73
N GLU A 96 8.82 -9.32 36.12
CA GLU A 96 8.53 -9.31 34.68
C GLU A 96 9.85 -9.23 33.92
N VAL A 97 10.29 -10.35 33.34
CA VAL A 97 11.37 -10.34 32.36
C VAL A 97 10.79 -9.89 31.03
N ILE A 98 10.86 -8.59 30.77
CA ILE A 98 10.48 -8.02 29.48
C ILE A 98 11.47 -8.50 28.42
N GLN A 99 11.07 -9.46 27.60
CA GLN A 99 11.84 -9.87 26.43
C GLN A 99 11.51 -8.97 25.25
N ARG A 100 12.39 -8.01 24.98
CA ARG A 100 12.31 -7.16 23.79
C ARG A 100 12.94 -7.90 22.62
N GLN A 101 12.20 -8.06 21.52
CA GLN A 101 12.77 -8.57 20.27
C GLN A 101 13.94 -7.67 19.82
N PRO A 102 15.00 -8.24 19.23
CA PRO A 102 16.14 -7.46 18.75
C PRO A 102 15.67 -6.48 17.68
N ASN A 103 16.12 -5.22 17.79
CA ASN A 103 15.76 -4.19 16.83
C ASN A 103 16.34 -4.50 15.45
N ILE A 104 15.54 -4.36 14.39
CA ILE A 104 15.99 -4.60 13.02
C ILE A 104 16.93 -3.45 12.62
N PRO A 105 18.19 -3.73 12.25
CA PRO A 105 19.14 -2.68 11.90
C PRO A 105 18.70 -2.00 10.61
N GLN A 106 18.76 -0.66 10.61
CA GLN A 106 18.53 0.16 9.42
C GLN A 106 19.45 -0.26 8.27
N SER A 107 18.92 -0.21 7.05
CA SER A 107 19.70 -0.45 5.84
C SER A 107 20.73 0.68 5.63
N GLU A 108 21.83 0.38 4.94
CA GLU A 108 22.83 1.40 4.57
C GLU A 108 22.22 2.49 3.69
N TYR A 109 21.18 2.15 2.91
CA TYR A 109 20.42 3.12 2.12
C TYR A 109 19.69 4.13 3.02
N GLN A 110 18.97 3.68 4.04
CA GLN A 110 18.25 4.55 4.97
C GLN A 110 19.21 5.45 5.76
N LYS A 111 20.34 4.89 6.25
CA LYS A 111 21.37 5.69 6.93
C LYS A 111 21.95 6.78 6.03
N ALA A 112 22.26 6.44 4.77
CA ALA A 112 22.77 7.41 3.81
C ALA A 112 21.73 8.49 3.50
N LEU A 113 20.44 8.12 3.41
CA LEU A 113 19.34 9.05 3.19
C LEU A 113 19.18 10.03 4.36
N GLU A 114 19.16 9.54 5.60
CA GLU A 114 19.07 10.38 6.81
C GLU A 114 20.24 11.35 6.95
N LEU A 115 21.45 10.91 6.57
CA LEU A 115 22.67 11.73 6.64
C LEU A 115 22.87 12.64 5.41
N GLY A 116 21.99 12.58 4.40
CA GLY A 116 22.15 13.32 3.15
C GLY A 116 23.39 12.91 2.34
N LEU A 117 23.88 11.68 2.53
CA LEU A 117 25.04 11.13 1.83
C LEU A 117 24.64 10.54 0.47
N PRO A 118 25.61 10.33 -0.46
CA PRO A 118 25.36 9.64 -1.71
C PRO A 118 24.70 8.27 -1.49
N LEU A 119 23.53 8.08 -2.09
CA LEU A 119 22.73 6.88 -1.87
C LEU A 119 23.39 5.64 -2.49
N PRO A 120 23.59 4.56 -1.72
CA PRO A 120 24.11 3.31 -2.27
C PRO A 120 23.11 2.71 -3.26
N ARG A 121 23.63 1.99 -4.26
CA ARG A 121 22.79 1.31 -5.23
C ARG A 121 22.08 0.12 -4.57
N LEU A 122 20.76 0.13 -4.64
CA LEU A 122 19.93 -0.98 -4.17
C LEU A 122 20.04 -2.20 -5.10
N THR A 123 20.15 -3.37 -4.50
CA THR A 123 20.12 -4.69 -5.15
C THR A 123 19.09 -5.59 -4.43
N PRO A 124 18.64 -6.70 -5.07
CA PRO A 124 17.72 -7.65 -4.44
C PRO A 124 18.17 -8.15 -3.07
N GLU A 125 19.49 -8.26 -2.85
CA GLU A 125 20.08 -8.79 -1.63
C GLU A 125 20.13 -7.74 -0.51
N THR A 126 20.20 -6.46 -0.87
CA THR A 126 20.24 -5.35 0.10
C THR A 126 18.86 -4.97 0.63
N VAL A 127 17.80 -5.17 -0.17
CA VAL A 127 16.43 -4.84 0.19
C VAL A 127 15.78 -6.03 0.88
N ARG A 128 15.54 -5.92 2.18
CA ARG A 128 14.91 -6.99 2.99
C ARG A 128 13.44 -6.68 3.28
N TYR A 129 13.15 -5.40 3.49
CA TYR A 129 11.81 -4.89 3.80
C TYR A 129 11.42 -3.78 2.82
N TRP A 130 10.11 -3.56 2.67
CA TRP A 130 9.60 -2.45 1.87
C TRP A 130 10.06 -1.09 2.42
N SER A 131 10.24 -0.99 3.74
CA SER A 131 10.77 0.20 4.40
C SER A 131 12.20 0.55 3.98
N ASP A 132 13.01 -0.43 3.53
CA ASP A 132 14.45 -0.22 3.32
C ASP A 132 14.76 0.77 2.20
N PHE A 133 13.83 0.99 1.27
CA PHE A 133 13.95 1.93 0.15
C PHE A 133 12.89 3.04 0.16
N ASN A 134 12.12 3.15 1.24
CA ASN A 134 11.14 4.21 1.43
C ASN A 134 11.85 5.56 1.61
N ARG A 135 11.40 6.60 0.89
CA ARG A 135 11.94 7.97 1.03
C ARG A 135 11.06 8.90 1.82
N LEU A 136 9.78 8.56 1.93
CA LEU A 136 8.77 9.46 2.46
C LEU A 136 8.60 9.28 3.95
N PHE A 137 8.24 10.38 4.62
CA PHE A 137 7.71 10.30 5.97
C PHE A 137 6.21 10.02 5.92
N TYR A 138 5.79 9.06 6.73
CA TYR A 138 4.38 8.80 6.99
C TYR A 138 3.97 9.46 8.30
N HIS A 139 2.69 9.78 8.40
CA HIS A 139 2.13 10.22 9.66
C HIS A 139 1.98 9.04 10.64
N PRO A 140 2.08 9.25 11.96
CA PRO A 140 2.00 8.15 12.93
C PRO A 140 0.73 7.31 12.82
N LYS A 141 -0.42 7.95 12.56
CA LYS A 141 -1.71 7.26 12.31
C LYS A 141 -1.77 6.48 10.99
N SER A 142 -0.83 6.69 10.07
CA SER A 142 -0.76 5.93 8.83
C SER A 142 -0.19 4.53 9.05
N ILE A 143 0.55 4.29 10.13
CA ILE A 143 1.26 3.04 10.37
C ILE A 143 0.44 2.19 11.35
N VAL A 144 -0.13 1.09 10.86
CA VAL A 144 -0.93 0.15 11.65
C VAL A 144 -0.28 -1.23 11.64
N GLN A 145 0.36 -1.57 12.76
CA GLN A 145 0.97 -2.87 12.95
C GLN A 145 0.00 -3.85 13.62
N LEU A 146 -0.18 -5.01 13.00
CA LEU A 146 -0.99 -6.11 13.53
C LEU A 146 -0.08 -7.07 14.30
N ASN A 147 -0.33 -7.26 15.59
CA ASN A 147 0.61 -7.92 16.51
C ASN A 147 0.31 -9.40 16.74
N GLU A 148 -0.90 -9.83 16.39
CA GLU A 148 -1.44 -11.18 16.59
C GLU A 148 -0.81 -12.20 15.63
N TYR A 149 -0.33 -11.72 14.49
CA TYR A 149 0.38 -12.52 13.49
C TYR A 149 1.76 -11.95 13.24
N GLU A 150 2.73 -12.84 13.07
CA GLU A 150 4.11 -12.50 12.74
C GLU A 150 4.40 -12.88 11.28
N MET A 151 5.14 -12.01 10.61
CA MET A 151 5.59 -12.24 9.24
C MET A 151 6.41 -13.54 9.16
N ASN A 152 6.11 -14.39 8.17
CA ASN A 152 6.77 -15.68 7.94
C ASN A 152 6.67 -16.68 9.11
N SER A 153 5.64 -16.57 9.95
CA SER A 153 5.38 -17.56 11.00
C SER A 153 5.11 -18.96 10.40
N GLN A 154 5.93 -19.94 10.78
CA GLN A 154 5.73 -21.34 10.39
C GLN A 154 4.61 -22.02 11.20
N LEU A 155 4.35 -21.53 12.41
CA LEU A 155 3.35 -22.10 13.32
C LEU A 155 1.96 -21.56 13.06
N MET A 156 1.85 -20.28 12.73
CA MET A 156 0.57 -19.58 12.51
C MET A 156 0.65 -18.72 11.24
N PRO A 157 0.70 -19.36 10.05
CA PRO A 157 0.83 -18.65 8.79
C PRO A 157 -0.45 -17.87 8.46
N PHE A 158 -0.30 -16.62 8.03
CA PHE A 158 -1.40 -15.75 7.59
C PHE A 158 -1.73 -16.01 6.10
N GLU A 159 -2.08 -17.24 5.75
CA GLU A 159 -2.29 -17.68 4.37
C GLU A 159 -3.78 -17.96 4.01
N ASP A 160 -4.65 -18.37 4.93
CA ASP A 160 -6.06 -18.71 4.59
C ASP A 160 -6.99 -17.50 4.62
N TRP A 161 -7.79 -17.32 3.56
CA TRP A 161 -8.77 -16.24 3.44
C TRP A 161 -9.72 -16.11 4.64
N THR A 162 -10.20 -17.22 5.19
CA THR A 162 -11.14 -17.23 6.33
C THR A 162 -10.50 -16.75 7.62
N VAL A 163 -9.19 -16.97 7.78
CA VAL A 163 -8.42 -16.46 8.92
C VAL A 163 -8.36 -14.94 8.86
N GLY A 164 -8.10 -14.37 7.69
CA GLY A 164 -8.08 -12.92 7.52
C GLY A 164 -9.43 -12.25 7.72
N GLU A 165 -10.52 -12.88 7.26
CA GLU A 165 -11.89 -12.42 7.51
C GLU A 165 -12.21 -12.41 9.01
N ALA A 166 -11.96 -13.53 9.71
CA ALA A 166 -12.21 -13.64 11.14
C ALA A 166 -11.39 -12.62 11.93
N PHE A 167 -10.13 -12.41 11.52
CA PHE A 167 -9.23 -11.48 12.17
C PHE A 167 -9.66 -10.01 11.99
N PHE A 168 -10.09 -9.62 10.79
CA PHE A 168 -10.68 -8.29 10.58
C PHE A 168 -11.89 -8.09 11.49
N ASN A 169 -12.83 -9.04 11.51
CA ASN A 169 -14.04 -8.93 12.32
C ASN A 169 -13.74 -8.83 13.82
N SER A 170 -12.71 -9.54 14.32
CA SER A 170 -12.31 -9.43 15.73
C SER A 170 -11.74 -8.05 16.06
N LEU A 171 -10.85 -7.53 15.21
CA LEU A 171 -10.20 -6.23 15.41
C LEU A 171 -11.20 -5.09 15.28
N ASP A 172 -12.08 -5.17 14.28
CA ASP A 172 -13.10 -4.17 14.02
C ASP A 172 -14.15 -4.10 15.13
N ARG A 173 -14.50 -5.24 15.74
CA ARG A 173 -15.35 -5.26 16.94
C ARG A 173 -14.69 -4.60 18.15
N GLU A 174 -13.38 -4.73 18.29
CA GLU A 174 -12.64 -4.22 19.47
C GLU A 174 -12.27 -2.75 19.33
N HIS A 175 -11.91 -2.31 18.12
CA HIS A 175 -11.27 -1.02 17.89
C HIS A 175 -11.99 -0.10 16.92
N ASP A 176 -13.05 -0.57 16.24
CA ASP A 176 -13.69 0.11 15.12
C ASP A 176 -12.66 0.62 14.10
N LEU A 177 -12.17 -0.28 13.25
CA LEU A 177 -11.01 0.01 12.40
C LEU A 177 -11.26 1.19 11.46
N LEU A 178 -12.51 1.32 10.98
CA LEU A 178 -12.90 2.41 10.11
C LEU A 178 -12.84 3.76 10.86
N ASP A 179 -13.39 3.83 12.07
CA ASP A 179 -13.41 5.06 12.86
C ASP A 179 -12.03 5.43 13.39
N ARG A 180 -11.24 4.45 13.83
CA ARG A 180 -9.91 4.66 14.38
C ARG A 180 -8.90 5.08 13.31
N ASP A 181 -8.87 4.35 12.19
CA ASP A 181 -7.79 4.46 11.21
C ASP A 181 -8.21 5.28 9.99
N PHE A 182 -9.38 5.01 9.40
CA PHE A 182 -9.79 5.63 8.12
C PHE A 182 -10.42 7.01 8.28
N ARG A 183 -11.36 7.15 9.22
CA ARG A 183 -12.15 8.37 9.42
C ARG A 183 -11.30 9.63 9.62
N PRO A 184 -10.18 9.62 10.39
CA PRO A 184 -9.35 10.81 10.54
C PRO A 184 -8.84 11.35 9.19
N PHE A 185 -8.41 10.48 8.28
CA PHE A 185 -7.95 10.91 6.96
C PHE A 185 -9.11 11.35 6.06
N ALA A 186 -10.29 10.74 6.20
CA ALA A 186 -11.48 11.12 5.45
C ALA A 186 -12.02 12.49 5.86
N GLU A 187 -11.99 12.81 7.15
CA GLU A 187 -12.43 14.11 7.69
C GLU A 187 -11.49 15.26 7.30
N GLU A 188 -10.20 14.97 7.13
CA GLU A 188 -9.22 15.93 6.61
C GLU A 188 -9.32 16.20 5.10
N CYS A 189 -10.17 15.46 4.38
CA CYS A 189 -10.40 15.69 2.96
C CYS A 189 -11.58 16.65 2.76
N ASP A 190 -11.39 17.73 2.00
CA ASP A 190 -12.51 18.61 1.62
C ASP A 190 -13.52 17.84 0.77
N GLN A 191 -13.01 17.01 -0.16
CA GLN A 191 -13.83 16.18 -1.02
C GLN A 191 -13.14 14.87 -1.35
N LEU A 192 -13.32 13.87 -0.47
CA LEU A 192 -12.93 12.49 -0.78
C LEU A 192 -13.56 12.03 -2.10
N ARG A 193 -12.74 11.77 -3.11
CA ARG A 193 -13.18 11.31 -4.45
C ARG A 193 -13.21 9.81 -4.55
N GLY A 194 -12.17 9.17 -4.03
CA GLY A 194 -12.01 7.74 -4.14
C GLY A 194 -11.09 7.18 -3.07
N ILE A 195 -11.21 5.87 -2.92
CA ILE A 195 -10.40 5.06 -2.04
C ILE A 195 -9.62 4.12 -2.95
N GLN A 196 -8.30 4.16 -2.84
CA GLN A 196 -7.41 3.29 -3.55
C GLN A 196 -6.94 2.19 -2.60
N LEU A 197 -7.12 0.93 -2.98
CA LEU A 197 -6.74 -0.21 -2.17
C LEU A 197 -5.69 -1.03 -2.90
N PHE A 198 -4.56 -1.25 -2.25
CA PHE A 198 -3.57 -2.25 -2.62
C PHE A 198 -3.69 -3.41 -1.63
N THR A 199 -3.88 -4.62 -2.14
CA THR A 199 -4.02 -5.81 -1.28
C THR A 199 -3.55 -7.07 -1.99
N GLY A 200 -2.97 -8.01 -1.23
CA GLY A 200 -2.85 -9.40 -1.68
C GLY A 200 -4.23 -10.06 -1.77
N THR A 201 -4.44 -10.94 -2.76
CA THR A 201 -5.72 -11.67 -2.94
C THR A 201 -5.61 -13.19 -2.87
N ASP A 202 -4.40 -13.72 -2.98
CA ASP A 202 -4.07 -15.14 -2.89
C ASP A 202 -3.67 -15.60 -1.47
N ASP A 203 -3.77 -14.74 -0.46
CA ASP A 203 -3.49 -15.02 0.95
C ASP A 203 -4.62 -14.52 1.88
N ALA A 204 -4.39 -14.53 3.20
CA ALA A 204 -5.37 -14.09 4.19
C ALA A 204 -5.71 -12.60 4.08
N TRP A 205 -4.84 -11.76 3.49
CA TRP A 205 -5.16 -10.34 3.27
C TRP A 205 -6.37 -10.16 2.35
N GLY A 206 -6.65 -11.10 1.45
CA GLY A 206 -7.84 -11.06 0.62
C GLY A 206 -9.14 -11.09 1.43
N GLY A 207 -9.18 -11.83 2.55
CA GLY A 207 -10.34 -11.88 3.45
C GLY A 207 -10.44 -10.65 4.32
N PHE A 208 -9.29 -10.17 4.83
CA PHE A 208 -9.21 -8.92 5.57
C PHE A 208 -9.69 -7.73 4.73
N ALA A 209 -9.21 -7.65 3.49
CA ALA A 209 -9.57 -6.61 2.53
C ALA A 209 -11.06 -6.65 2.17
N ALA A 210 -11.64 -7.83 1.94
CA ALA A 210 -13.05 -7.97 1.60
C ALA A 210 -13.94 -7.33 2.67
N ARG A 211 -13.72 -7.65 3.95
CA ARG A 211 -14.52 -7.09 5.05
C ARG A 211 -14.24 -5.61 5.29
N TYR A 212 -13.02 -5.15 5.08
CA TYR A 212 -12.73 -3.72 5.13
C TYR A 212 -13.50 -2.96 4.05
N ILE A 213 -13.53 -3.48 2.81
CA ILE A 213 -14.26 -2.85 1.72
C ILE A 213 -15.77 -2.83 2.00
N ASP A 214 -16.34 -3.87 2.61
CA ASP A 214 -17.74 -3.85 3.06
C ASP A 214 -17.99 -2.68 4.01
N ARG A 215 -17.16 -2.54 5.06
CA ARG A 215 -17.29 -1.43 6.03
C ARG A 215 -17.15 -0.06 5.35
N LEU A 216 -16.20 0.08 4.42
CA LEU A 216 -16.03 1.32 3.65
C LEU A 216 -17.22 1.59 2.73
N ARG A 217 -17.82 0.55 2.14
CA ARG A 217 -18.97 0.67 1.25
C ARG A 217 -20.23 1.06 2.03
N ASP A 218 -20.40 0.54 3.25
CA ASP A 218 -21.51 0.89 4.14
C ASP A 218 -21.46 2.37 4.55
N GLU A 219 -20.28 2.88 4.94
CA GLU A 219 -20.13 4.27 5.40
C GLU A 219 -20.04 5.27 4.22
N PHE A 220 -19.22 4.96 3.20
CA PHE A 220 -18.92 5.89 2.11
C PHE A 220 -19.77 5.64 0.85
N GLY A 221 -20.68 4.66 0.87
CA GLY A 221 -21.75 4.48 -0.10
C GLY A 221 -21.29 4.54 -1.56
N LYS A 222 -21.49 5.69 -2.22
CA LYS A 222 -21.22 5.90 -3.65
C LYS A 222 -19.78 6.30 -3.99
N LYS A 223 -18.87 6.41 -3.02
CA LYS A 223 -17.46 6.75 -3.31
C LYS A 223 -16.81 5.67 -4.17
N ILE A 224 -15.88 6.08 -5.03
CA ILE A 224 -15.18 5.14 -5.91
C ILE A 224 -14.20 4.34 -5.07
N ILE A 225 -14.22 3.02 -5.20
CA ILE A 225 -13.23 2.13 -4.58
C ILE A 225 -12.49 1.39 -5.70
N TRP A 226 -11.21 1.71 -5.88
CA TRP A 226 -10.33 1.00 -6.81
C TRP A 226 -9.50 0.00 -6.06
N THR A 227 -9.63 -1.28 -6.41
CA THR A 227 -8.85 -2.34 -5.79
C THR A 227 -7.84 -2.90 -6.78
N PHE A 228 -6.58 -2.67 -6.49
CA PHE A 228 -5.44 -3.29 -7.15
C PHE A 228 -5.09 -4.58 -6.39
N ALA A 229 -5.50 -5.70 -6.98
CA ALA A 229 -5.43 -7.01 -6.37
C ALA A 229 -4.15 -7.73 -6.79
N LEU A 230 -3.21 -7.86 -5.87
CA LEU A 230 -1.90 -8.45 -6.10
C LEU A 230 -1.91 -9.96 -5.91
N GLU A 231 -1.36 -10.68 -6.89
CA GLU A 231 -1.18 -12.12 -6.82
C GLU A 231 0.30 -12.48 -6.95
N SER A 232 0.80 -13.39 -6.10
CA SER A 232 2.23 -13.71 -6.05
C SER A 232 2.65 -14.45 -7.33
N GLY A 233 1.77 -15.26 -7.91
CA GLY A 233 1.99 -16.05 -9.13
C GLY A 233 3.26 -16.91 -9.19
N LEU A 234 4.07 -16.94 -8.11
CA LEU A 234 5.23 -17.79 -7.95
C LEU A 234 4.78 -19.24 -7.80
N LYS A 235 5.48 -20.14 -8.48
CA LYS A 235 5.23 -21.58 -8.37
C LYS A 235 5.64 -22.06 -6.98
N THR A 236 4.69 -22.59 -6.23
CA THR A 236 4.92 -23.22 -4.91
C THR A 236 4.57 -24.71 -4.94
N GLU A 237 4.61 -25.37 -3.79
CA GLU A 237 4.03 -26.71 -3.63
C GLU A 237 2.55 -26.75 -4.05
N ARG A 238 2.10 -27.90 -4.56
CA ARG A 238 0.75 -28.07 -5.14
C ARG A 238 -0.37 -27.70 -4.17
N GLU A 239 -0.22 -28.06 -2.89
CA GLU A 239 -1.21 -27.74 -1.86
C GLU A 239 -1.31 -26.23 -1.64
N LYS A 240 -0.18 -25.54 -1.53
CA LYS A 240 -0.13 -24.08 -1.44
C LYS A 240 -0.68 -23.39 -2.69
N GLN A 241 -0.43 -23.93 -3.88
CA GLN A 241 -1.01 -23.41 -5.12
C GLN A 241 -2.54 -23.53 -5.11
N PHE A 242 -3.07 -24.66 -4.64
CA PHE A 242 -4.52 -24.85 -4.52
C PHE A 242 -5.13 -23.90 -3.49
N LEU A 243 -4.48 -23.71 -2.34
CA LEU A 243 -4.90 -22.73 -1.33
C LEU A 243 -4.93 -21.31 -1.90
N ARG A 244 -3.88 -20.89 -2.61
CA ARG A 244 -3.80 -19.59 -3.29
C ARG A 244 -4.93 -19.40 -4.30
N ALA A 245 -5.19 -20.40 -5.15
CA ALA A 245 -6.28 -20.34 -6.12
C ALA A 245 -7.66 -20.25 -5.43
N LYS A 246 -7.87 -21.00 -4.34
CA LYS A 246 -9.08 -20.91 -3.50
C LYS A 246 -9.26 -19.49 -2.93
N ASN A 247 -8.18 -18.92 -2.39
CA ASN A 247 -8.20 -17.57 -1.83
C ASN A 247 -8.48 -16.52 -2.92
N SER A 248 -7.77 -16.56 -4.05
CA SER A 248 -8.00 -15.65 -5.18
C SER A 248 -9.45 -15.71 -5.66
N ALA A 249 -10.02 -16.90 -5.81
CA ALA A 249 -11.42 -17.05 -6.25
C ALA A 249 -12.41 -16.41 -5.26
N LYS A 250 -12.20 -16.61 -3.95
CA LYS A 250 -13.01 -15.96 -2.91
C LYS A 250 -12.83 -14.44 -2.89
N SER A 251 -11.58 -13.98 -2.93
CA SER A 251 -11.23 -12.56 -2.98
C SER A 251 -11.90 -11.88 -4.17
N ILE A 252 -11.81 -12.46 -5.37
CA ILE A 252 -12.49 -11.93 -6.56
C ILE A 252 -14.00 -11.88 -6.33
N SER A 253 -14.63 -12.97 -5.85
CA SER A 253 -16.09 -13.03 -5.66
C SER A 253 -16.61 -11.99 -4.67
N GLU A 254 -15.92 -11.77 -3.55
CA GLU A 254 -16.38 -10.86 -2.49
C GLU A 254 -15.98 -9.41 -2.79
N ILE A 255 -14.71 -9.17 -3.14
CA ILE A 255 -14.18 -7.81 -3.37
C ILE A 255 -14.82 -7.19 -4.62
N SER A 256 -14.94 -7.93 -5.73
CA SER A 256 -15.43 -7.34 -6.98
C SER A 256 -16.87 -6.84 -6.92
N ARG A 257 -17.69 -7.38 -6.01
CA ARG A 257 -19.07 -6.93 -5.80
C ARG A 257 -19.13 -5.55 -5.17
N GLN A 258 -18.21 -5.28 -4.27
CA GLN A 258 -18.18 -4.05 -3.50
C GLN A 258 -17.24 -3.02 -4.09
N SER A 259 -16.20 -3.40 -4.83
CA SER A 259 -15.28 -2.47 -5.48
C SER A 259 -15.87 -1.86 -6.75
N THR A 260 -15.58 -0.60 -7.00
CA THR A 260 -16.00 0.08 -8.24
C THR A 260 -15.19 -0.42 -9.44
N ALA A 261 -13.91 -0.71 -9.23
CA ALA A 261 -13.11 -1.46 -10.20
C ALA A 261 -12.19 -2.42 -9.45
N TYR A 262 -12.15 -3.67 -9.94
CA TYR A 262 -11.22 -4.68 -9.50
C TYR A 262 -10.17 -4.89 -10.58
N VAL A 263 -8.91 -4.56 -10.28
CA VAL A 263 -7.78 -4.64 -11.20
C VAL A 263 -6.85 -5.74 -10.72
N PRO A 264 -6.90 -6.94 -11.30
CA PRO A 264 -5.95 -7.99 -10.97
C PRO A 264 -4.56 -7.64 -11.49
N ILE A 265 -3.58 -7.71 -10.60
CA ILE A 265 -2.15 -7.56 -10.88
C ILE A 265 -1.50 -8.91 -10.59
N SER A 266 -1.40 -9.71 -11.66
CA SER A 266 -0.67 -10.97 -11.62
C SER A 266 0.78 -10.76 -12.07
N MET A 267 1.55 -11.86 -12.07
CA MET A 267 2.97 -11.84 -12.42
C MET A 267 3.23 -11.26 -13.82
N PRO A 268 4.38 -10.57 -13.99
CA PRO A 268 4.79 -10.07 -15.30
C PRO A 268 4.92 -11.20 -16.32
N PRO A 269 4.73 -10.89 -17.62
CA PRO A 269 4.74 -11.89 -18.66
C PRO A 269 6.09 -12.62 -18.71
N SER A 270 6.05 -13.92 -19.05
CA SER A 270 7.24 -14.77 -19.11
C SER A 270 8.25 -14.35 -20.18
N LYS A 271 7.81 -13.61 -21.21
CA LYS A 271 8.66 -13.04 -22.25
C LYS A 271 8.72 -11.53 -22.06
N LEU A 272 9.86 -11.06 -21.56
CA LEU A 272 10.16 -9.64 -21.46
C LEU A 272 11.07 -9.20 -22.61
N PRO A 273 11.02 -7.92 -23.03
CA PRO A 273 11.98 -7.37 -23.98
C PRO A 273 13.42 -7.53 -23.47
N HIS A 274 14.38 -7.71 -24.38
CA HIS A 274 15.79 -7.96 -24.04
C HIS A 274 16.45 -6.87 -23.18
N TYR A 275 15.91 -5.65 -23.18
CA TYR A 275 16.41 -4.54 -22.37
C TYR A 275 15.87 -4.55 -20.93
N VAL A 276 14.91 -5.40 -20.60
CA VAL A 276 14.34 -5.53 -19.25
C VAL A 276 14.96 -6.74 -18.56
N ASN A 277 15.82 -6.48 -17.58
CA ASN A 277 16.36 -7.53 -16.70
C ASN A 277 15.57 -7.55 -15.40
N LEU A 278 14.72 -8.55 -15.23
CA LEU A 278 13.84 -8.69 -14.07
C LEU A 278 14.24 -9.90 -13.23
N ASN A 279 14.55 -9.67 -11.95
CA ASN A 279 14.69 -10.75 -10.99
C ASN A 279 13.32 -11.10 -10.39
N ILE A 280 12.71 -12.17 -10.89
CA ILE A 280 11.39 -12.67 -10.49
C ILE A 280 11.38 -13.19 -9.03
N ALA A 281 12.53 -13.53 -8.45
CA ALA A 281 12.59 -13.99 -7.06
C ALA A 281 12.49 -12.82 -6.05
N SER A 282 12.63 -11.57 -6.51
CA SER A 282 12.66 -10.40 -5.65
C SER A 282 11.35 -9.62 -5.73
N GLU A 283 10.63 -9.55 -4.62
CA GLU A 283 9.42 -8.73 -4.48
C GLU A 283 9.72 -7.26 -4.81
N TRP A 284 10.90 -6.75 -4.47
CA TRP A 284 11.33 -5.38 -4.80
C TRP A 284 11.36 -5.11 -6.32
N TYR A 285 11.80 -6.06 -7.14
CA TYR A 285 11.83 -5.93 -8.60
C TYR A 285 10.44 -6.04 -9.22
N ILE A 286 9.65 -7.03 -8.79
CA ILE A 286 8.29 -7.25 -9.32
C ILE A 286 7.39 -6.06 -8.97
N SER A 287 7.48 -5.60 -7.72
CA SER A 287 6.74 -4.42 -7.26
C SER A 287 7.14 -3.15 -8.00
N ALA A 288 8.42 -2.97 -8.37
CA ALA A 288 8.85 -1.83 -9.18
C ALA A 288 8.16 -1.81 -10.55
N LEU A 289 8.16 -2.94 -11.26
CA LEU A 289 7.53 -3.04 -12.58
C LEU A 289 6.02 -2.83 -12.52
N THR A 290 5.36 -3.45 -11.54
CA THR A 290 3.91 -3.30 -11.34
C THR A 290 3.54 -1.88 -10.91
N SER A 291 4.36 -1.22 -10.08
CA SER A 291 4.17 0.17 -9.69
C SER A 291 4.23 1.12 -10.89
N VAL A 292 5.07 0.87 -11.89
CA VAL A 292 5.09 1.69 -13.12
C VAL A 292 3.75 1.61 -13.86
N ALA A 293 3.15 0.42 -13.94
CA ALA A 293 1.84 0.24 -14.56
C ALA A 293 0.73 0.94 -13.74
N VAL A 294 0.73 0.77 -12.42
CA VAL A 294 -0.22 1.45 -11.52
C VAL A 294 -0.09 2.96 -11.61
N GLU A 295 1.12 3.50 -11.59
CA GLU A 295 1.37 4.93 -11.74
C GLU A 295 0.85 5.43 -13.08
N SER A 296 1.16 4.73 -14.18
CA SER A 296 0.70 5.12 -15.53
C SER A 296 -0.83 5.18 -15.65
N VAL A 297 -1.54 4.24 -15.02
CA VAL A 297 -3.01 4.19 -15.04
C VAL A 297 -3.63 5.27 -14.14
N THR A 298 -3.01 5.57 -13.00
CA THR A 298 -3.56 6.51 -12.01
C THR A 298 -3.12 7.95 -12.20
N LEU A 299 -1.99 8.20 -12.88
CA LEU A 299 -1.41 9.51 -13.14
C LEU A 299 -2.38 10.49 -13.79
N PRO A 300 -3.17 10.12 -14.82
CA PRO A 300 -4.14 11.04 -15.41
C PRO A 300 -5.11 11.62 -14.38
N GLY A 301 -5.47 10.85 -13.34
CA GLY A 301 -6.35 11.33 -12.27
C GLY A 301 -5.75 12.44 -11.39
N ARG A 302 -4.41 12.58 -11.41
CA ARG A 302 -3.65 13.55 -10.62
C ARG A 302 -3.05 14.70 -11.43
N LEU A 303 -3.15 14.70 -12.76
CA LEU A 303 -2.57 15.80 -13.55
C LEU A 303 -3.34 17.11 -13.34
N ARG A 304 -2.61 18.23 -13.31
CA ARG A 304 -3.20 19.58 -13.41
C ARG A 304 -3.64 19.79 -14.84
N TRP A 305 -4.93 19.65 -15.12
CA TRP A 305 -5.48 20.00 -16.43
C TRP A 305 -5.37 21.51 -16.63
N SER A 306 -4.39 21.96 -17.42
CA SER A 306 -4.46 23.31 -17.99
C SER A 306 -5.61 23.32 -18.99
N THR A 307 -6.49 24.32 -18.89
CA THR A 307 -7.68 24.49 -19.74
C THR A 307 -7.33 24.67 -21.24
N THR A 308 -6.05 24.70 -21.59
CA THR A 308 -5.55 25.08 -22.91
C THR A 308 -5.55 23.95 -23.95
N HIS A 309 -5.59 22.66 -23.56
CA HIS A 309 -5.41 21.55 -24.50
C HIS A 309 -6.67 20.81 -24.98
N ILE A 310 -7.86 21.11 -24.45
CA ILE A 310 -9.10 20.42 -24.89
C ILE A 310 -9.61 20.92 -26.26
N ARG A 311 -9.03 21.98 -26.84
CA ARG A 311 -9.43 22.48 -28.18
C ARG A 311 -8.76 21.78 -29.37
N LEU A 312 -7.79 20.89 -29.16
CA LEU A 312 -7.11 20.17 -30.26
C LEU A 312 -7.57 18.72 -30.47
N ALA A 313 -8.42 18.17 -29.59
CA ALA A 313 -9.11 16.91 -29.84
C ALA A 313 -10.55 17.18 -30.32
N GLY A 314 -10.65 17.72 -31.54
CA GLY A 314 -11.92 17.80 -32.25
C GLY A 314 -12.54 16.41 -32.40
N HIS A 315 -13.82 16.30 -32.05
CA HIS A 315 -14.78 15.32 -32.54
C HIS A 315 -14.25 13.89 -32.81
N HIS A 316 -13.85 13.16 -31.77
CA HIS A 316 -14.03 11.71 -31.79
C HIS A 316 -14.72 11.26 -30.51
N LYS A 317 -15.96 10.79 -30.67
CA LYS A 317 -16.72 10.06 -29.66
C LYS A 317 -15.80 9.00 -29.04
N ILE A 318 -15.51 9.15 -27.75
CA ILE A 318 -14.93 8.08 -26.93
C ILE A 318 -15.96 6.95 -26.95
N ARG A 319 -15.71 5.94 -27.79
CA ARG A 319 -16.42 4.67 -27.71
C ARG A 319 -15.93 3.97 -26.44
N GLU A 320 -16.89 3.55 -25.64
CA GLU A 320 -16.71 2.68 -24.48
C GLU A 320 -15.78 1.52 -24.84
N PHE A 321 -14.66 1.38 -24.13
CA PHE A 321 -13.85 0.17 -24.16
C PHE A 321 -14.58 -0.90 -23.35
N GLY A 322 -15.51 -1.59 -24.02
CA GLY A 322 -16.08 -2.84 -23.56
C GLY A 322 -15.01 -3.92 -23.48
N VAL A 323 -15.03 -4.65 -22.36
CA VAL A 323 -14.24 -5.82 -22.04
C VAL A 323 -14.36 -6.87 -23.16
N ALA A 324 -13.26 -7.13 -23.87
CA ALA A 324 -13.17 -8.26 -24.79
C ALA A 324 -12.78 -9.51 -24.00
N ILE A 325 -13.78 -10.33 -23.66
CA ILE A 325 -13.61 -11.70 -23.18
C ILE A 325 -13.10 -12.55 -24.33
N CYS A 326 -11.92 -13.15 -24.18
CA CYS A 326 -11.43 -14.19 -25.09
C CYS A 326 -12.38 -15.38 -25.06
N GLN A 327 -13.15 -15.57 -26.13
CA GLN A 327 -13.76 -16.87 -26.46
C GLN A 327 -12.77 -17.68 -27.30
N SER A 328 -12.49 -18.89 -26.83
CA SER A 328 -11.77 -19.94 -27.55
C SER A 328 -12.52 -20.38 -28.81
N PRO A 329 -11.84 -20.71 -29.92
CA PRO A 329 -12.46 -21.48 -30.99
C PRO A 329 -12.37 -22.97 -30.68
N GLU A 330 -13.53 -23.59 -30.46
CA GLU A 330 -13.73 -25.03 -30.64
C GLU A 330 -13.69 -25.38 -32.13
N ALA A 331 -13.32 -26.63 -32.39
CA ALA A 331 -13.04 -27.20 -33.71
C ALA A 331 -14.29 -27.40 -34.58
N GLU A 332 -14.08 -27.30 -35.90
CA GLU A 332 -14.62 -28.23 -36.91
C GLU A 332 -13.50 -28.61 -37.89
#